data_AF-A0A1Q8KZY3-F1
#
_entry.id   AF-A0A1Q8KZY3-F1
#
_cell.length_a   1.000
_cell.length_b   1.000
_cell.length_c   1.000
_cell.angle_alpha   90.00
_cell.angle_beta   90.00
_cell.angle_gamma   90.00
#
_symmetry.space_group_name_H-M   'P 1'
#
loop_
_entity.id
_entity.type
_entity.pdbx_description
1 polymer ?
#
loop_
_entity_poly.entity_id
_entity_poly.type
_entity_poly.pdbx_seq_one_letter_code
_entity_poly.pdbx_strand_id
1 'polypeptide(L)'
;MTLDTTTASDSSTTLKQEIIDTYGRDAWDLILTVYVNFYYSELEIIDLCARWLPRRNSLQEKNYLIKHAADEVVHARLFREGVEILGQPWHGFDHEPYRIDDIGERFAKLFYSDDEVEVLIGLNLYAEGVLAMEELYQLGRSGSRYFHQFDRIEREERRHVAFGITVAQRVLAENPEAQKRAVEHCKWYREHLEGYLEGRLKQSIGWAIDAGFVSADYIDRTRLRFDDVMGKIGILES
;
A
#
# COMPACT_ATOMS: atom_id res chain seq x y z
N MET A 1 45.30 11.31 43.72
CA MET A 1 44.55 11.88 42.59
C MET A 1 44.21 10.75 41.64
N THR A 2 43.08 10.11 41.89
CA THR A 2 42.46 9.13 41.01
C THR A 2 41.69 9.89 39.94
N LEU A 3 42.18 9.85 38.71
CA LEU A 3 41.41 10.29 37.54
C LEU A 3 40.57 9.10 37.12
N ASP A 4 39.30 9.10 37.55
CA ASP A 4 38.25 8.30 36.96
C ASP A 4 38.07 8.75 35.51
N THR A 5 38.58 7.96 34.58
CA THR A 5 38.16 7.98 33.18
C THR A 5 36.74 7.44 33.12
N THR A 6 35.77 8.35 33.19
CA THR A 6 34.40 8.13 32.73
C THR A 6 34.45 7.54 31.32
N THR A 7 34.08 6.26 31.23
CA THR A 7 33.72 5.58 30.00
C THR A 7 32.58 6.35 29.34
N ALA A 8 32.89 7.01 28.22
CA ALA A 8 31.88 7.51 27.30
C ALA A 8 31.22 6.29 26.61
N SER A 9 30.07 5.86 27.12
CA SER A 9 29.05 5.11 26.37
C SER A 9 28.16 6.15 25.69
N ASP A 10 27.66 6.01 24.47
CA ASP A 10 27.76 4.98 23.44
C ASP A 10 27.58 5.68 22.08
N SER A 11 28.18 5.13 21.03
CA SER A 11 27.87 5.49 19.65
C SER A 11 26.36 5.36 19.40
N SER A 12 25.71 6.40 18.88
CA SER A 12 24.28 6.36 18.57
C SER A 12 23.98 5.26 17.54
N THR A 13 23.48 4.11 18.00
CA THR A 13 23.02 3.02 17.15
C THR A 13 21.93 3.54 16.22
N THR A 14 22.09 3.36 14.91
CA THR A 14 21.06 3.74 13.93
C THR A 14 19.85 2.81 14.07
N LEU A 15 18.66 3.25 13.64
CA LEU A 15 17.46 2.39 13.67
C LEU A 15 17.67 1.11 12.85
N LYS A 16 18.40 1.19 11.73
CA LYS A 16 18.85 0.03 10.95
C LYS A 16 19.61 -0.99 11.81
N GLN A 17 20.58 -0.54 12.59
CA GLN A 17 21.36 -1.45 13.44
C GLN A 17 20.51 -2.01 14.58
N GLU A 18 19.64 -1.19 15.18
CA GLU A 18 18.67 -1.64 16.19
C GLU A 18 17.74 -2.74 15.64
N ILE A 19 17.20 -2.57 14.44
CA ILE A 19 16.34 -3.57 13.78
C ILE A 19 17.10 -4.87 13.56
N ILE A 20 18.31 -4.79 12.99
CA ILE A 20 19.12 -5.99 12.71
C ILE A 20 19.50 -6.72 13.99
N ASP A 21 19.86 -6.00 15.04
CA ASP A 21 20.26 -6.59 16.32
C ASP A 21 19.07 -7.22 17.07
N THR A 22 17.87 -6.64 16.93
CA THR A 22 16.66 -7.09 17.65
C THR A 22 15.89 -8.18 16.91
N TYR A 23 15.72 -8.02 15.59
CA TYR A 23 14.83 -8.84 14.77
C TYR A 23 15.56 -9.59 13.66
N GLY A 24 16.86 -9.35 13.47
CA GLY A 24 17.66 -9.97 12.42
C GLY A 24 17.59 -9.25 11.07
N ARG A 25 18.40 -9.74 10.12
CA ARG A 25 18.53 -9.14 8.79
C ARG A 25 17.27 -9.28 7.95
N ASP A 26 16.56 -10.40 8.09
CA ASP A 26 15.32 -10.66 7.32
C ASP A 26 14.23 -9.63 7.64
N ALA A 27 14.12 -9.21 8.91
CA ALA A 27 13.18 -8.16 9.32
C ALA A 27 13.56 -6.78 8.75
N TRP A 28 14.86 -6.48 8.67
CA TRP A 28 15.34 -5.28 8.00
C TRP A 28 15.01 -5.29 6.51
N ASP A 29 15.27 -6.41 5.84
CA ASP A 29 15.00 -6.54 4.40
C ASP A 29 13.48 -6.49 4.13
N LEU A 30 12.64 -7.06 5.00
CA LEU A 30 11.18 -6.94 4.95
C LEU A 30 10.72 -5.48 5.04
N ILE A 31 11.26 -4.70 6.00
CA ILE A 31 10.91 -3.28 6.14
C ILE A 31 11.27 -2.51 4.86
N LEU A 32 12.46 -2.75 4.30
CA LEU A 32 12.85 -2.14 3.04
C LEU A 32 11.94 -2.55 1.89
N THR A 33 11.56 -3.82 1.79
CA THR A 33 10.56 -4.32 0.83
C THR A 33 9.26 -3.54 0.94
N VAL A 34 8.72 -3.34 2.14
CA VAL A 34 7.49 -2.55 2.32
C VAL A 34 7.65 -1.12 1.78
N TYR A 35 8.66 -0.39 2.24
CA TYR A 35 8.86 1.01 1.83
C TYR A 35 9.11 1.17 0.32
N VAL A 36 9.95 0.31 -0.26
CA VAL A 36 10.28 0.36 -1.68
C VAL A 36 9.05 0.10 -2.52
N ASN A 37 8.25 -0.91 -2.16
CA ASN A 37 7.06 -1.25 -2.93
C ASN A 37 5.93 -0.22 -2.80
N PHE A 38 5.74 0.37 -1.62
CA PHE A 38 4.84 1.51 -1.49
C PHE A 38 5.32 2.69 -2.35
N TYR A 39 6.60 3.06 -2.25
CA TYR A 39 7.17 4.15 -3.06
C TYR A 39 6.89 3.96 -4.56
N TYR A 40 7.15 2.77 -5.12
CA TYR A 40 6.89 2.53 -6.54
C TYR A 40 5.40 2.46 -6.85
N SER A 41 4.57 1.92 -5.94
CA SER A 41 3.11 1.94 -6.12
C SER A 41 2.61 3.36 -6.28
N GLU A 42 3.07 4.31 -5.46
CA GLU A 42 2.68 5.72 -5.59
C GLU A 42 3.01 6.31 -6.96
N LEU A 43 4.18 5.96 -7.51
CA LEU A 43 4.57 6.43 -8.85
C LEU A 43 3.67 5.87 -9.95
N GLU A 44 3.32 4.58 -9.86
CA GLU A 44 2.39 3.95 -10.82
C GLU A 44 0.98 4.56 -10.73
N ILE A 45 0.53 4.92 -9.53
CA ILE A 45 -0.78 5.58 -9.33
C ILE A 45 -0.79 6.99 -9.94
N ILE A 46 0.30 7.75 -9.84
CA ILE A 46 0.43 9.06 -10.50
C ILE A 46 0.24 8.91 -12.02
N ASP A 47 0.91 7.93 -12.63
CA ASP A 47 0.81 7.67 -14.07
C ASP A 47 -0.62 7.22 -14.46
N LEU A 48 -1.27 6.41 -13.62
CA LEU A 48 -2.64 5.98 -13.83
C LEU A 48 -3.63 7.16 -13.72
N CYS A 49 -3.44 8.06 -12.74
CA CYS A 49 -4.20 9.29 -12.62
C CYS A 49 -4.05 10.17 -13.86
N ALA A 50 -2.82 10.34 -14.36
CA ALA A 50 -2.53 11.11 -15.57
C ALA A 50 -3.21 10.50 -16.81
N ARG A 51 -3.24 9.16 -16.93
CA ARG A 51 -3.93 8.44 -18.01
C ARG A 51 -5.45 8.68 -17.97
N TRP A 52 -6.06 8.67 -16.80
CA TRP A 52 -7.52 8.77 -16.67
C TRP A 52 -8.06 10.19 -16.63
N LEU A 53 -7.24 11.18 -16.25
CA LEU A 53 -7.64 12.59 -16.20
C LEU A 53 -8.31 13.09 -17.50
N PRO A 54 -7.77 12.86 -18.72
CA PRO A 54 -8.43 13.31 -19.95
C PRO A 54 -9.70 12.53 -20.31
N ARG A 55 -9.89 11.32 -19.75
CA ARG A 55 -11.03 10.44 -20.03
C ARG A 55 -12.27 10.77 -19.20
N ARG A 56 -12.12 11.48 -18.08
CA ARG A 56 -13.26 11.88 -17.24
C ARG A 56 -14.07 13.01 -17.89
N ASN A 57 -15.39 12.92 -17.78
CA ASN A 57 -16.30 13.94 -18.33
C ASN A 57 -16.62 15.05 -17.31
N SER A 58 -16.59 14.73 -16.01
CA SER A 58 -16.90 15.69 -14.95
C SER A 58 -15.66 16.45 -14.46
N LEU A 59 -15.78 17.77 -14.30
CA LEU A 59 -14.75 18.60 -13.69
C LEU A 59 -14.47 18.18 -12.24
N GLN A 60 -15.48 17.67 -11.53
CA GLN A 60 -15.33 17.22 -10.16
C GLN A 60 -14.39 16.01 -10.09
N GLU A 61 -14.57 15.02 -10.97
CA GLU A 61 -13.70 13.84 -11.06
C GLU A 61 -12.29 14.20 -11.50
N LYS A 62 -12.15 15.13 -12.45
CA LYS A 62 -10.83 15.63 -12.85
C LYS A 62 -10.10 16.25 -11.67
N ASN A 63 -10.79 17.08 -10.89
CA ASN A 63 -10.21 17.69 -9.70
C ASN A 63 -9.82 16.63 -8.65
N TYR A 64 -10.60 15.56 -8.52
CA TYR A 64 -10.22 14.45 -7.65
C TYR A 64 -8.96 13.73 -8.12
N LEU A 65 -8.86 13.36 -9.41
CA LEU A 65 -7.64 12.72 -9.93
C LEU A 65 -6.40 13.61 -9.83
N ILE A 66 -6.55 14.93 -9.97
CA ILE A 66 -5.45 15.88 -9.74
C ILE A 66 -5.00 15.86 -8.27
N LYS A 67 -5.95 15.86 -7.34
CA LYS A 67 -5.65 15.81 -5.91
C LYS A 67 -5.04 14.47 -5.50
N HIS A 68 -5.59 13.37 -6.03
CA HIS A 68 -5.10 12.02 -5.82
C HIS A 68 -3.62 11.94 -6.27
N ALA A 69 -3.30 12.31 -7.50
CA ALA A 69 -1.92 12.35 -7.97
C ALA A 69 -1.01 13.28 -7.13
N ALA A 70 -1.54 14.38 -6.60
CA ALA A 70 -0.78 15.28 -5.73
C ALA A 70 -0.51 14.67 -4.34
N ASP A 71 -1.47 13.92 -3.80
CA ASP A 71 -1.30 13.17 -2.55
C ASP A 71 -0.24 12.06 -2.75
N GLU A 72 -0.25 11.35 -3.88
CA GLU A 72 0.74 10.27 -4.14
C GLU A 72 2.17 10.79 -4.29
N VAL A 73 2.35 12.01 -4.84
CA VAL A 73 3.68 12.67 -4.84
C VAL A 73 4.17 12.90 -3.40
N VAL A 74 3.26 13.24 -2.49
CA VAL A 74 3.58 13.41 -1.07
C VAL A 74 3.89 12.05 -0.44
N HIS A 75 3.09 11.01 -0.70
CA HIS A 75 3.28 9.67 -0.15
C HIS A 75 4.60 9.06 -0.62
N ALA A 76 4.90 9.13 -1.91
CA ALA A 76 6.19 8.68 -2.47
C ALA A 76 7.36 9.35 -1.74
N ARG A 77 7.27 10.67 -1.52
CA ARG A 77 8.28 11.39 -0.75
C ARG A 77 8.39 10.87 0.70
N LEU A 78 7.26 10.63 1.37
CA LEU A 78 7.24 10.14 2.76
C LEU A 78 7.82 8.73 2.88
N PHE A 79 7.53 7.83 1.95
CA PHE A 79 8.12 6.48 1.95
C PHE A 79 9.64 6.53 1.75
N ARG A 80 10.11 7.37 0.81
CA ARG A 80 11.55 7.63 0.66
C ARG A 80 12.18 8.15 1.95
N GLU A 81 11.59 9.19 2.53
CA GLU A 81 12.09 9.80 3.78
C GLU A 81 12.10 8.80 4.94
N GLY A 82 11.12 7.88 4.99
CA GLY A 82 11.09 6.79 5.96
C GLY A 82 12.31 5.87 5.89
N VAL A 83 12.73 5.46 4.68
CA VAL A 83 13.96 4.67 4.48
C VAL A 83 15.21 5.43 4.95
N GLU A 84 15.28 6.73 4.65
CA GLU A 84 16.39 7.57 5.08
C GLU A 84 16.44 7.73 6.61
N ILE A 85 15.29 7.90 7.27
CA ILE A 85 15.16 7.96 8.74
C ILE A 85 15.64 6.66 9.39
N LEU A 86 15.38 5.52 8.76
CA LEU A 86 15.87 4.23 9.24
C LEU A 86 17.40 4.10 9.18
N GLY A 87 18.09 4.98 8.45
CA GLY A 87 19.54 4.97 8.32
C GLY A 87 20.03 4.31 7.04
N GLN A 88 19.16 4.16 6.03
CA GLN A 88 19.53 3.73 4.69
C GLN A 88 19.44 4.93 3.73
N PRO A 89 20.56 5.45 3.23
CA PRO A 89 20.53 6.54 2.25
C PRO A 89 19.76 6.11 1.00
N TRP A 90 18.83 6.93 0.51
CA TRP A 90 18.06 6.60 -0.69
C TRP A 90 18.91 6.71 -1.95
N HIS A 91 19.76 7.74 -2.05
CA HIS A 91 20.62 7.90 -3.21
C HIS A 91 21.68 6.79 -3.25
N GLY A 92 21.70 6.02 -4.34
CA GLY A 92 22.67 4.93 -4.55
C GLY A 92 22.32 3.64 -3.82
N PHE A 93 21.15 3.58 -3.19
CA PHE A 93 20.54 2.34 -2.72
C PHE A 93 20.01 1.52 -3.89
N ASP A 94 20.35 0.25 -3.92
CA ASP A 94 19.81 -0.69 -4.90
C ASP A 94 18.42 -1.16 -4.45
N HIS A 95 17.40 -0.74 -5.19
CA HIS A 95 16.00 -1.04 -4.88
C HIS A 95 15.56 -2.40 -5.43
N GLU A 96 16.22 -2.89 -6.48
CA GLU A 96 15.76 -4.06 -7.24
C GLU A 96 15.56 -5.32 -6.38
N PRO A 97 16.43 -5.65 -5.40
CA PRO A 97 16.21 -6.79 -4.52
C PRO A 97 14.93 -6.72 -3.68
N TYR A 98 14.37 -5.52 -3.50
CA TYR A 98 13.22 -5.27 -2.64
C TYR A 98 11.92 -5.11 -3.43
N ARG A 99 11.96 -5.09 -4.77
CA ARG A 99 10.78 -4.97 -5.61
C ARG A 99 10.02 -6.30 -5.68
N ILE A 100 8.70 -6.23 -5.58
CA ILE A 100 7.81 -7.40 -5.74
C ILE A 100 7.21 -7.34 -7.15
N ASP A 101 7.52 -8.33 -7.97
CA ASP A 101 7.05 -8.41 -9.37
C ASP A 101 5.54 -8.27 -9.52
N ASP A 102 4.77 -8.82 -8.57
CA ASP A 102 3.30 -8.76 -8.56
C ASP A 102 2.73 -7.33 -8.62
N ILE A 103 3.40 -6.38 -7.95
CA ILE A 103 2.95 -4.99 -7.92
C ILE A 103 3.03 -4.39 -9.32
N GLY A 104 4.12 -4.69 -10.04
CA GLY A 104 4.27 -4.32 -11.44
C GLY A 104 3.20 -4.95 -12.34
N GLU A 105 2.90 -6.24 -12.16
CA GLU A 105 1.86 -6.94 -12.94
C GLU A 105 0.46 -6.35 -12.71
N ARG A 106 0.10 -6.07 -11.45
CA ARG A 106 -1.20 -5.47 -11.09
C ARG A 106 -1.34 -4.05 -11.66
N PHE A 107 -0.34 -3.20 -11.47
CA PHE A 107 -0.39 -1.85 -12.01
C PHE A 107 -0.33 -1.84 -13.54
N ALA A 108 0.39 -2.77 -14.17
CA ALA A 108 0.34 -2.93 -15.63
C ALA A 108 -1.07 -3.30 -16.11
N LYS A 109 -1.77 -4.24 -15.45
CA LYS A 109 -3.17 -4.58 -15.77
C LYS A 109 -4.08 -3.35 -15.73
N LEU A 110 -3.96 -2.55 -14.67
CA LEU A 110 -4.70 -1.30 -14.53
C LEU A 110 -4.31 -0.25 -15.57
N PHE A 111 -3.01 -0.08 -15.77
CA PHE A 111 -2.47 0.87 -16.71
C PHE A 111 -2.92 0.56 -18.12
N TYR A 112 -3.02 -0.71 -18.54
CA TYR A 112 -3.45 -1.07 -19.89
C TYR A 112 -4.98 -1.21 -20.04
N SER A 113 -5.74 -1.22 -18.95
CA SER A 113 -7.19 -1.30 -19.02
C SER A 113 -7.83 -0.02 -19.60
N ASP A 114 -8.81 -0.22 -20.47
CA ASP A 114 -9.72 0.82 -20.95
C ASP A 114 -11.11 0.74 -20.28
N ASP A 115 -11.32 -0.21 -19.36
CA ASP A 115 -12.56 -0.31 -18.58
C ASP A 115 -12.44 0.52 -17.30
N GLU A 116 -13.21 1.60 -17.24
CA GLU A 116 -13.26 2.50 -16.08
C GLU A 116 -13.67 1.77 -14.80
N VAL A 117 -14.50 0.73 -14.92
CA VAL A 117 -14.94 -0.10 -13.79
C VAL A 117 -13.78 -0.89 -13.21
N GLU A 118 -12.94 -1.47 -14.08
CA GLU A 118 -11.74 -2.21 -13.66
C GLU A 118 -10.79 -1.32 -12.88
N VAL A 119 -10.61 -0.08 -13.34
CA VAL A 119 -9.69 0.87 -12.72
C VAL A 119 -10.21 1.36 -11.38
N LEU A 120 -11.50 1.68 -11.26
CA LEU A 120 -12.09 2.08 -9.97
C LEU A 120 -11.99 0.94 -8.94
N ILE A 121 -12.30 -0.30 -9.36
CA ILE A 121 -12.23 -1.46 -8.46
C ILE A 121 -10.78 -1.79 -8.11
N GLY A 122 -9.90 -1.88 -9.10
CA GLY A 122 -8.54 -2.36 -8.87
C GLY A 122 -7.63 -1.35 -8.20
N LEU A 123 -7.75 -0.05 -8.54
CA LEU A 123 -6.98 1.00 -7.87
C LEU A 123 -7.61 1.33 -6.51
N ASN A 124 -8.77 2.01 -6.53
CA ASN A 124 -9.28 2.67 -5.32
C ASN A 124 -9.84 1.71 -4.30
N LEU A 125 -10.45 0.61 -4.75
CA LEU A 125 -11.09 -0.34 -3.85
C LEU A 125 -10.11 -1.43 -3.43
N TYR A 126 -9.42 -2.06 -4.37
CA TYR A 126 -8.56 -3.20 -4.09
C TYR A 126 -7.14 -2.79 -3.64
N ALA A 127 -6.37 -2.08 -4.47
CA ALA A 127 -4.99 -1.72 -4.14
C ALA A 127 -4.94 -0.77 -2.93
N GLU A 128 -5.69 0.33 -2.98
CA GLU A 128 -5.75 1.31 -1.89
C GLU A 128 -6.64 0.80 -0.75
N GLY A 129 -7.92 0.51 -1.06
CA GLY A 129 -8.94 0.22 -0.05
C GLY A 129 -8.78 -1.09 0.71
N VAL A 130 -8.09 -2.09 0.14
CA VAL A 130 -7.85 -3.39 0.79
C VAL A 130 -6.39 -3.53 1.19
N LEU A 131 -5.48 -3.60 0.21
CA LEU A 131 -4.09 -3.97 0.47
C LEU A 131 -3.35 -2.87 1.26
N ALA A 132 -3.28 -1.65 0.70
CA ALA A 132 -2.58 -0.54 1.32
C ALA A 132 -3.19 -0.19 2.69
N MET A 133 -4.53 -0.08 2.76
CA MET A 133 -5.21 0.28 4.00
C MET A 133 -4.99 -0.72 5.14
N GLU A 134 -4.98 -2.03 4.90
CA GLU A 134 -4.70 -2.99 5.97
C GLU A 134 -3.22 -2.97 6.38
N GLU A 135 -2.30 -2.92 5.41
CA GLU A 135 -0.87 -2.90 5.68
C GLU A 135 -0.44 -1.62 6.42
N LEU A 136 -0.87 -0.44 5.95
CA LEU A 136 -0.62 0.85 6.61
C LEU A 136 -1.22 0.89 8.03
N TYR A 137 -2.43 0.36 8.20
CA TYR A 137 -3.10 0.33 9.50
C TYR A 137 -2.33 -0.51 10.53
N GLN A 138 -1.88 -1.70 10.13
CA GLN A 138 -1.19 -2.64 10.99
C GLN A 138 0.20 -2.10 11.35
N LEU A 139 1.02 -1.85 10.33
CA LEU A 139 2.41 -1.41 10.50
C LEU A 139 2.51 -0.06 11.22
N GLY A 140 1.60 0.88 10.93
CA GLY A 140 1.55 2.18 11.61
C GLY A 140 1.16 2.10 13.09
N ARG A 141 0.55 1.00 13.56
CA ARG A 141 0.14 0.82 14.97
C ARG A 141 1.10 -0.03 15.79
N SER A 142 1.54 -1.15 15.23
CA SER A 142 2.39 -2.15 15.91
C SER A 142 3.88 -1.81 15.84
N GLY A 143 4.31 -1.12 14.78
CA GLY A 143 5.71 -0.81 14.49
C GLY A 143 5.96 0.67 14.19
N SER A 144 5.17 1.58 14.78
CA SER A 144 5.17 3.02 14.47
C SER A 144 6.55 3.69 14.51
N ARG A 145 7.50 3.13 15.26
CA ARG A 145 8.90 3.58 15.30
C ARG A 145 9.67 3.31 13.99
N TYR A 146 9.37 2.20 13.31
CA TYR A 146 10.04 1.78 12.08
C TYR A 146 9.23 2.13 10.82
N PHE A 147 7.92 2.35 10.97
CA PHE A 147 6.99 2.70 9.90
C PHE A 147 6.56 4.16 10.01
N HIS A 148 7.48 5.07 9.71
CA HIS A 148 7.31 6.51 9.85
C HIS A 148 6.19 7.03 8.94
N GLN A 149 5.24 7.78 9.51
CA GLN A 149 4.11 8.43 8.80
C GLN A 149 3.07 7.48 8.20
N PHE A 150 3.15 6.17 8.44
CA PHE A 150 2.15 5.21 7.93
C PHE A 150 0.74 5.53 8.44
N ASP A 151 0.62 6.00 9.69
CA ASP A 151 -0.65 6.43 10.29
C ASP A 151 -1.24 7.67 9.59
N ARG A 152 -0.38 8.56 9.09
CA ARG A 152 -0.78 9.75 8.36
C ARG A 152 -1.23 9.37 6.96
N ILE A 153 -0.43 8.57 6.26
CA ILE A 153 -0.73 8.10 4.91
C ILE A 153 -2.06 7.33 4.93
N GLU A 154 -2.25 6.43 5.91
CA GLU A 154 -3.53 5.71 6.11
C GLU A 154 -4.75 6.64 6.23
N ARG A 155 -4.62 7.78 6.91
CA ARG A 155 -5.71 8.76 7.02
C ARG A 155 -5.97 9.49 5.71
N GLU A 156 -4.92 9.77 4.94
CA GLU A 156 -5.01 10.43 3.64
C GLU A 156 -5.66 9.50 2.59
N GLU A 157 -5.26 8.22 2.57
CA GLU A 157 -5.79 7.15 1.70
C GLU A 157 -7.31 6.94 1.82
N ARG A 158 -7.89 7.14 3.00
CA ARG A 158 -9.35 7.05 3.19
C ARG A 158 -10.13 7.96 2.24
N ARG A 159 -9.53 9.07 1.81
CA ARG A 159 -10.15 9.99 0.85
C ARG A 159 -10.16 9.41 -0.56
N HIS A 160 -9.10 8.70 -0.97
CA HIS A 160 -9.00 8.02 -2.27
C HIS A 160 -10.04 6.92 -2.37
N VAL A 161 -10.15 6.09 -1.33
CA VAL A 161 -11.17 5.03 -1.23
C VAL A 161 -12.58 5.60 -1.27
N ALA A 162 -12.87 6.66 -0.50
CA ALA A 162 -14.19 7.29 -0.47
C ALA A 162 -14.58 7.89 -1.84
N PHE A 163 -13.62 8.47 -2.54
CA PHE A 163 -13.81 8.94 -3.91
C PHE A 163 -14.11 7.78 -4.85
N GLY A 164 -13.32 6.71 -4.83
CA GLY A 164 -13.51 5.50 -5.63
C GLY A 164 -14.90 4.90 -5.46
N ILE A 165 -15.37 4.78 -4.21
CA ILE A 165 -16.74 4.31 -3.90
C ILE A 165 -17.79 5.22 -4.53
N THR A 166 -17.65 6.53 -4.38
CA THR A 166 -18.62 7.51 -4.89
C THR A 166 -18.75 7.42 -6.41
N VAL A 167 -17.62 7.34 -7.12
CA VAL A 167 -17.62 7.24 -8.59
C VAL A 167 -18.11 5.87 -9.04
N ALA A 168 -17.68 4.79 -8.40
CA ALA A 168 -18.12 3.43 -8.72
C ALA A 168 -19.65 3.31 -8.59
N GLN A 169 -20.23 3.75 -7.46
CA GLN A 169 -21.68 3.72 -7.26
C GLN A 169 -22.45 4.47 -8.37
N ARG A 170 -21.94 5.63 -8.81
CA ARG A 170 -22.55 6.35 -9.92
C ARG A 170 -22.46 5.57 -11.23
N VAL A 171 -21.26 5.09 -11.60
CA VAL A 171 -21.03 4.33 -12.84
C VAL A 171 -21.91 3.07 -12.88
N LEU A 172 -22.05 2.37 -11.76
CA LEU A 172 -22.89 1.18 -11.64
C LEU A 172 -24.39 1.51 -11.77
N ALA A 173 -24.83 2.64 -11.20
CA ALA A 173 -26.22 3.09 -11.31
C ALA A 173 -26.59 3.55 -12.73
N GLU A 174 -25.65 4.16 -13.45
CA GLU A 174 -25.85 4.70 -14.80
C GLU A 174 -25.73 3.65 -15.91
N ASN A 175 -25.04 2.53 -15.65
CA ASN A 175 -24.75 1.50 -16.65
C ASN A 175 -24.98 0.08 -16.10
N PRO A 176 -26.11 -0.57 -16.43
CA PRO A 176 -26.39 -1.95 -15.98
C PRO A 176 -25.34 -2.98 -16.38
N GLU A 177 -24.65 -2.78 -17.51
CA GLU A 177 -23.56 -3.68 -17.93
C GLU A 177 -22.28 -3.44 -17.12
N ALA A 178 -22.13 -2.28 -16.46
CA ALA A 178 -21.02 -2.03 -15.53
C ALA A 178 -21.13 -2.93 -14.28
N GLN A 179 -22.35 -3.27 -13.84
CA GLN A 179 -22.54 -4.20 -12.73
C GLN A 179 -21.98 -5.60 -13.04
N LYS A 180 -22.23 -6.12 -14.23
CA LYS A 180 -21.70 -7.44 -14.62
C LYS A 180 -20.18 -7.43 -14.68
N ARG A 181 -19.58 -6.42 -15.31
CA ARG A 181 -18.12 -6.26 -15.35
C ARG A 181 -17.52 -6.08 -13.97
N ALA A 182 -18.18 -5.34 -13.08
CA ALA A 182 -17.73 -5.17 -11.70
C ALA A 182 -17.67 -6.51 -10.96
N VAL A 183 -18.66 -7.38 -11.11
CA VAL A 183 -18.65 -8.74 -10.54
C VAL A 183 -17.47 -9.55 -11.09
N GLU A 184 -17.23 -9.52 -12.41
CA GLU A 184 -16.11 -10.22 -13.04
C GLU A 184 -14.75 -9.73 -12.53
N HIS A 185 -14.57 -8.41 -12.45
CA HIS A 185 -13.35 -7.80 -11.92
C HIS A 185 -13.15 -8.12 -10.45
N CYS A 186 -14.19 -8.01 -9.62
CA CYS A 186 -14.13 -8.39 -8.20
C CYS A 186 -13.74 -9.85 -8.02
N LYS A 187 -14.28 -10.77 -8.81
CA LYS A 187 -13.88 -12.19 -8.77
C LYS A 187 -12.40 -12.36 -9.07
N TRP A 188 -11.89 -11.68 -10.10
CA TRP A 188 -10.46 -11.73 -10.41
C TRP A 188 -9.61 -11.20 -9.25
N TYR A 189 -9.99 -10.06 -8.64
CA TYR A 189 -9.26 -9.50 -7.50
C TYR A 189 -9.39 -10.35 -6.23
N ARG A 190 -10.47 -11.10 -6.05
CA ARG A 190 -10.62 -12.10 -4.98
C ARG A 190 -9.62 -13.24 -5.19
N GLU A 191 -9.63 -13.86 -6.36
CA GLU A 191 -8.69 -14.95 -6.71
C GLU A 191 -7.23 -14.48 -6.58
N HIS A 192 -6.96 -13.26 -7.03
CA HIS A 192 -5.66 -12.62 -6.86
C HIS A 192 -5.30 -12.45 -5.38
N LEU A 193 -6.21 -11.95 -4.52
CA LEU A 193 -5.92 -11.78 -3.10
C LEU A 193 -5.55 -13.10 -2.44
N GLU A 194 -6.30 -14.17 -2.73
CA GLU A 194 -6.01 -15.48 -2.16
C GLU A 194 -4.63 -15.99 -2.58
N GLY A 195 -4.29 -15.88 -3.88
CA GLY A 195 -2.96 -16.23 -4.37
C GLY A 195 -1.85 -15.34 -3.80
N TYR A 196 -2.16 -14.08 -3.49
CA TYR A 196 -1.23 -13.12 -2.89
C TYR A 196 -0.94 -13.46 -1.42
N LEU A 197 -1.98 -13.63 -0.60
CA LEU A 197 -1.89 -13.89 0.84
C LEU A 197 -1.38 -15.31 1.16
N GLU A 198 -1.89 -16.32 0.47
CA GLU A 198 -1.53 -17.73 0.75
C GLU A 198 -0.35 -18.24 -0.09
N GLY A 199 0.01 -17.53 -1.15
CA GLY A 199 1.13 -17.86 -2.02
C GLY A 199 2.31 -16.94 -1.78
N ARG A 200 2.38 -15.88 -2.59
CA ARG A 200 3.60 -15.06 -2.77
C ARG A 200 4.08 -14.37 -1.50
N LEU A 201 3.17 -13.86 -0.66
CA LEU A 201 3.54 -13.15 0.57
C LEU A 201 3.53 -14.00 1.84
N LYS A 202 3.13 -15.29 1.76
CA LYS A 202 2.90 -16.10 2.95
C LYS A 202 4.09 -16.13 3.90
N GLN A 203 5.30 -16.23 3.36
CA GLN A 203 6.52 -16.23 4.15
C GLN A 203 6.79 -14.87 4.80
N SER A 204 6.71 -13.78 4.03
CA SER A 204 6.92 -12.41 4.50
C SER A 204 5.90 -12.01 5.57
N ILE A 205 4.63 -12.41 5.42
CA ILE A 205 3.58 -12.21 6.42
C ILE A 205 3.92 -13.00 7.70
N GLY A 206 4.39 -14.25 7.57
CA GLY A 206 4.86 -15.04 8.71
C GLY A 206 5.97 -14.33 9.49
N TRP A 207 6.99 -13.83 8.79
CA TRP A 207 8.06 -13.05 9.43
C TRP A 207 7.56 -11.76 10.08
N ALA A 208 6.63 -11.06 9.44
CA ALA A 208 6.01 -9.85 10.00
C ALA A 208 5.23 -10.16 11.30
N ILE A 209 4.54 -11.30 11.36
CA ILE A 209 3.82 -11.77 12.56
C ILE A 209 4.82 -12.11 13.66
N ASP A 210 5.87 -12.88 13.34
CA ASP A 210 6.90 -13.30 14.31
C ASP A 210 7.65 -12.10 14.89
N ALA A 211 7.90 -11.07 14.08
CA ALA A 211 8.51 -9.80 14.51
C ALA A 211 7.51 -8.88 15.24
N GLY A 212 6.23 -9.23 15.30
CA GLY A 212 5.17 -8.42 15.91
C GLY A 212 4.80 -7.16 15.13
N PHE A 213 5.20 -7.07 13.85
CA PHE A 213 4.86 -5.95 12.96
C PHE A 213 3.43 -6.04 12.44
N VAL A 214 2.83 -7.22 12.36
CA VAL A 214 1.39 -7.36 12.07
C VAL A 214 0.76 -8.38 13.02
N SER A 215 -0.55 -8.31 13.20
CA SER A 215 -1.28 -9.25 14.04
C SER A 215 -1.38 -10.64 13.39
N ALA A 216 -1.53 -11.68 14.22
CA ALA A 216 -1.65 -13.06 13.74
C ALA A 216 -2.90 -13.32 12.86
N ASP A 217 -3.92 -12.45 12.96
CA ASP A 217 -5.14 -12.47 12.14
C ASP A 217 -5.03 -11.58 10.88
N TYR A 218 -3.82 -11.15 10.47
CA TYR A 218 -3.61 -10.26 9.31
C TYR A 218 -4.30 -10.74 8.03
N ILE A 219 -4.16 -12.03 7.71
CA ILE A 219 -4.75 -12.61 6.49
C ILE A 219 -6.29 -12.53 6.56
N ASP A 220 -6.88 -12.94 7.67
CA ASP A 220 -8.34 -12.94 7.84
C ASP A 220 -8.90 -11.51 7.85
N ARG A 221 -8.19 -10.56 8.45
CA ARG A 221 -8.55 -9.13 8.40
C ARG A 221 -8.50 -8.56 6.99
N THR A 222 -7.48 -8.91 6.22
CA THR A 222 -7.35 -8.45 4.83
C THR A 222 -8.49 -9.01 3.97
N ARG A 223 -8.90 -10.27 4.20
CA ARG A 223 -10.08 -10.87 3.55
C ARG A 223 -11.37 -10.14 3.92
N LEU A 224 -11.63 -9.95 5.21
CA LEU A 224 -12.82 -9.22 5.68
C LEU A 224 -12.87 -7.79 5.12
N ARG A 225 -11.72 -7.12 5.03
CA ARG A 225 -11.64 -5.79 4.43
C ARG A 225 -12.02 -5.80 2.95
N PHE A 226 -11.64 -6.83 2.20
CA PHE A 226 -12.09 -6.99 0.82
C PHE A 226 -13.61 -7.03 0.73
N ASP A 227 -14.24 -7.88 1.54
CA ASP A 227 -15.70 -8.03 1.54
C ASP A 227 -16.39 -6.72 1.94
N ASP A 228 -15.87 -6.05 2.97
CA ASP A 228 -16.38 -4.75 3.44
C ASP A 228 -16.27 -3.66 2.37
N VAL A 229 -15.15 -3.61 1.64
CA VAL A 229 -14.91 -2.58 0.62
C VAL A 229 -15.73 -2.84 -0.63
N MET A 230 -15.76 -4.07 -1.14
CA MET A 230 -16.57 -4.43 -2.31
C MET A 230 -18.07 -4.35 -2.01
N GLY A 231 -18.48 -4.69 -0.79
CA GLY A 231 -19.86 -4.56 -0.32
C GLY A 231 -20.38 -3.12 -0.38
N LYS A 232 -19.52 -2.10 -0.22
CA LYS A 232 -19.92 -0.67 -0.31
C LYS A 232 -20.39 -0.26 -1.70
N ILE A 233 -20.01 -0.99 -2.74
CA ILE A 233 -20.47 -0.74 -4.11
C ILE A 233 -21.55 -1.75 -4.55
N GLY A 234 -22.10 -2.53 -3.61
CA GLY A 234 -23.13 -3.52 -3.90
C GLY A 234 -22.63 -4.77 -4.61
N ILE A 235 -21.32 -5.05 -4.53
CA ILE A 235 -20.74 -6.30 -5.00
C ILE A 235 -20.47 -7.17 -3.77
N LEU A 236 -21.43 -8.03 -3.46
CA LEU A 236 -21.29 -9.06 -2.43
C LEU A 236 -21.09 -10.38 -3.17
N GLU A 237 -20.06 -11.15 -2.81
CA GLU A 237 -19.95 -12.52 -3.32
C GLU A 237 -21.18 -13.31 -2.85
N SER A 238 -21.88 -13.91 -3.82
CA SER A 238 -22.99 -14.85 -3.61
C SER A 238 -22.51 -16.28 -3.70
#